data_AF-A0A3B8L023-F1
#
_entry.id   AF-A0A3B8L023-F1
#
_cell.length_a   1.000
_cell.length_b   1.000
_cell.length_c   1.000
_cell.angle_alpha   90.00
_cell.angle_beta   90.00
_cell.angle_gamma   90.00
#
_symmetry.space_group_name_H-M   'P 1'
#
loop_
_entity.id
_entity.type
_entity.pdbx_description
1 polymer ?
#
loop_
_entity_poly.entity_id
_entity_poly.type
_entity_poly.pdbx_seq_one_letter_code
_entity_poly.pdbx_strand_id
1 'polypeptide(L)'
;ATGFLSMRMAGTYAMNVFGKPSRSLNCDCERVSQPSLLQTVFLHNDPLIRMRLDESGWIDEVAEVATGPGAAPTARDRANWIRLAWLRTVGRPPSENEVSRAERHLATSKSIPDGLRDLMWALINTKEFVLNH
;
A
#
# COMPACT_ATOMS: atom_id res chain seq x y z
N ALA A 1 22.90 -10.03 -8.65
CA ALA A 1 23.34 -10.05 -7.24
C ALA A 1 22.15 -9.67 -6.37
N THR A 2 21.40 -10.66 -5.90
CA THR A 2 20.33 -10.50 -4.92
C THR A 2 20.97 -10.23 -3.57
N GLY A 3 21.33 -8.97 -3.35
CA GLY A 3 21.80 -8.51 -2.05
C GLY A 3 20.64 -8.58 -1.07
N PHE A 4 20.66 -9.55 -0.17
CA PHE A 4 19.93 -9.48 1.09
C PHE A 4 20.49 -8.28 1.86
N LEU A 5 20.04 -7.07 1.52
CA LEU A 5 20.12 -5.93 2.40
C LEU A 5 19.40 -6.38 3.66
N SER A 6 20.17 -6.62 4.72
CA SER A 6 19.67 -6.90 6.06
C SER A 6 18.42 -6.04 6.30
N MET A 7 17.31 -6.63 6.73
CA MET A 7 16.07 -5.88 7.04
C MET A 7 16.34 -4.70 7.99
N ARG A 8 17.39 -4.79 8.81
CA ARG A 8 17.88 -3.68 9.66
C ARG A 8 18.43 -2.51 8.83
N MET A 9 19.10 -2.78 7.71
CA MET A 9 19.60 -1.78 6.76
C MET A 9 18.50 -1.24 5.82
N ALA A 10 17.51 -2.06 5.44
CA ALA A 10 16.36 -1.63 4.65
C ALA A 10 15.53 -0.58 5.40
N GLY A 11 15.30 -0.80 6.70
CA GLY A 11 14.65 0.19 7.56
C GLY A 11 15.44 1.50 7.65
N THR A 12 16.78 1.44 7.74
CA THR A 12 17.61 2.65 7.78
C THR A 12 17.64 3.41 6.45
N TYR A 13 17.65 2.71 5.32
CA TYR A 13 17.61 3.35 4.00
C TYR A 13 16.24 3.99 3.76
N ALA A 14 15.15 3.26 4.01
CA ALA A 14 13.79 3.80 3.92
C ALA A 14 13.64 5.06 4.80
N MET A 15 14.08 4.99 6.06
CA MET A 15 14.05 6.16 6.95
C MET A 15 14.80 7.37 6.38
N ASN A 16 15.96 7.17 5.74
CA ASN A 16 16.71 8.27 5.12
C ASN A 16 15.98 8.82 3.87
N VAL A 17 15.39 7.95 3.04
CA VAL A 17 14.57 8.34 1.88
C VAL A 17 13.38 9.20 2.31
N PHE A 18 12.75 8.85 3.43
CA PHE A 18 11.64 9.61 4.03
C PHE A 18 12.08 10.74 4.97
N GLY A 19 13.35 11.18 4.89
CA GLY A 19 13.80 12.43 5.50
C GLY A 19 14.18 12.34 6.99
N LYS A 20 14.49 11.15 7.52
CA LYS A 20 15.03 11.03 8.89
C LYS A 20 16.37 11.77 8.99
N PRO A 21 16.49 12.77 9.88
CA PRO A 21 17.72 13.54 10.04
C PRO A 21 18.77 12.77 10.87
N SER A 22 20.04 13.18 10.77
CA SER A 22 21.17 12.66 11.55
C SER A 22 21.12 13.03 13.04
N ARG A 23 20.16 13.88 13.46
CA ARG A 23 20.01 14.38 14.85
C ARG A 23 21.25 15.13 15.33
N SER A 24 21.95 15.82 14.43
CA SER A 24 23.14 16.62 14.71
C SER A 24 22.79 17.94 15.40
N LEU A 25 21.61 18.48 15.08
CA LEU A 25 21.10 19.72 15.64
C LEU A 25 19.77 19.45 16.36
N ASN A 26 19.51 20.19 17.43
CA ASN A 26 18.25 20.11 18.19
C ASN A 26 17.08 20.86 17.53
N CYS A 27 17.27 21.43 16.34
CA CYS A 27 16.23 22.18 15.64
C CYS A 27 15.50 21.31 14.61
N ASP A 28 14.24 21.68 14.33
CA ASP A 28 13.39 20.98 13.34
C ASP A 28 13.82 21.25 11.88
N CYS A 29 14.83 22.11 11.67
CA CYS A 29 15.28 22.55 10.36
C CYS A 29 15.90 21.44 9.49
N GLU A 30 16.35 20.34 10.09
CA GLU A 30 16.88 19.18 9.36
C GLU A 30 15.76 18.28 8.78
N ARG A 31 14.49 18.52 9.15
CA ARG A 31 13.36 17.72 8.66
C ARG A 31 12.82 18.29 7.37
N VAL A 32 12.77 17.46 6.33
CA VAL A 32 12.17 17.80 5.05
C VAL A 32 10.83 17.08 4.95
N SER A 33 9.73 17.84 4.95
CA SER A 33 8.36 17.31 4.84
C SER A 33 7.80 17.34 3.42
N GLN A 34 8.62 17.71 2.44
CA GLN A 34 8.19 17.74 1.04
C GLN A 34 8.37 16.37 0.39
N PRO A 35 7.42 15.94 -0.46
CA PRO A 35 7.56 14.72 -1.23
C PRO A 35 8.74 14.84 -2.19
N SER A 36 9.48 13.75 -2.37
CA SER A 36 10.62 13.70 -3.29
C SER A 36 10.48 12.60 -4.33
N LEU A 37 11.14 12.80 -5.49
CA LEU A 37 11.18 11.77 -6.54
C LEU A 37 11.74 10.45 -6.02
N LEU A 38 12.72 10.49 -5.12
CA LEU A 38 13.31 9.30 -4.52
C LEU A 38 12.28 8.51 -3.69
N GLN A 39 11.40 9.19 -2.95
CA GLN A 39 10.31 8.54 -2.21
C GLN A 39 9.32 7.85 -3.16
N THR A 40 8.95 8.50 -4.27
CA THR A 40 8.10 7.86 -5.29
C THR A 40 8.75 6.62 -5.89
N VAL A 41 10.03 6.70 -6.26
CA VAL A 41 10.78 5.56 -6.82
C VAL A 41 10.90 4.44 -5.80
N PHE A 42 11.09 4.77 -4.52
CA PHE A 42 11.13 3.80 -3.43
C PHE A 42 9.79 3.08 -3.25
N LEU A 43 8.68 3.83 -3.21
CA LEU A 43 7.34 3.26 -3.06
C LEU A 43 6.97 2.30 -4.19
N HIS A 44 7.46 2.58 -5.40
CA HIS A 44 7.18 1.77 -6.58
C HIS A 44 8.00 0.47 -6.63
N ASN A 45 9.28 0.54 -6.27
CA ASN A 45 10.25 -0.51 -6.62
C ASN A 45 10.79 -1.30 -5.44
N ASP A 46 10.79 -0.73 -4.22
CA ASP A 46 11.47 -1.37 -3.11
C ASP A 46 10.66 -2.57 -2.57
N PRO A 47 11.29 -3.76 -2.40
CA PRO A 47 10.61 -4.96 -1.92
C PRO A 47 10.03 -4.80 -0.51
N LEU A 48 10.53 -3.84 0.29
CA LEU A 48 10.00 -3.55 1.61
C LEU A 48 8.51 -3.20 1.55
N ILE A 49 8.07 -2.46 0.53
CA ILE A 49 6.68 -2.03 0.40
C ILE A 49 5.76 -3.22 0.14
N ARG A 50 6.17 -4.11 -0.76
CA ARG A 50 5.41 -5.34 -1.04
C ARG A 50 5.31 -6.22 0.21
N MET A 51 6.43 -6.40 0.90
CA MET A 51 6.48 -7.14 2.16
C MET A 51 5.55 -6.54 3.22
N ARG A 52 5.51 -5.21 3.35
CA ARG A 52 4.60 -4.53 4.30
C ARG A 52 3.12 -4.66 3.94
N LEU A 53 2.79 -4.69 2.64
CA LEU A 53 1.42 -4.98 2.19
C LEU A 53 1.03 -6.42 2.54
N ASP A 54 1.94 -7.37 2.33
CA ASP A 54 1.72 -8.79 2.65
C ASP A 54 1.60 -9.01 4.16
N GLU A 55 2.45 -8.37 4.97
CA GLU A 55 2.43 -8.45 6.44
C GLU A 55 1.29 -7.65 7.10
N SER A 56 0.44 -6.97 6.32
CA SER A 56 -0.62 -6.11 6.88
C SER A 56 -1.73 -6.88 7.61
N GLY A 57 -1.82 -8.21 7.42
CA GLY A 57 -2.82 -9.10 8.01
C GLY A 57 -4.23 -8.94 7.43
N TRP A 58 -4.60 -7.74 6.96
CA TRP A 58 -5.92 -7.47 6.40
C TRP A 58 -6.18 -8.23 5.10
N ILE A 59 -5.16 -8.41 4.24
CA ILE A 59 -5.31 -9.19 3.02
C ILE A 59 -5.54 -10.68 3.35
N ASP A 60 -4.90 -11.18 4.41
CA ASP A 60 -5.08 -12.56 4.87
C ASP A 60 -6.49 -12.76 5.46
N GLU A 61 -7.00 -11.80 6.24
CA GLU A 61 -8.40 -11.80 6.70
C GLU A 61 -9.38 -11.85 5.52
N VAL A 62 -9.13 -11.08 4.46
CA VAL A 62 -9.95 -11.14 3.25
C VAL A 62 -9.79 -12.48 2.53
N ALA A 63 -8.59 -13.06 2.51
CA ALA A 63 -8.35 -14.37 1.89
C ALA A 63 -9.13 -15.48 2.59
N GLU A 64 -9.14 -15.51 3.92
CA GLU A 64 -9.95 -16.45 4.71
C GLU A 64 -11.44 -16.35 4.35
N VAL A 65 -11.99 -15.12 4.28
CA VAL A 65 -13.41 -14.91 3.96
C VAL A 65 -13.73 -15.17 2.49
N ALA A 66 -12.84 -14.81 1.57
CA ALA A 66 -13.07 -14.85 0.14
C ALA A 66 -12.77 -16.21 -0.51
N THR A 67 -11.86 -16.99 0.08
CA THR A 67 -11.35 -18.23 -0.52
C THR A 67 -11.36 -19.44 0.44
N GLY A 68 -11.75 -19.26 1.70
CA GLY A 68 -11.87 -20.35 2.66
C GLY A 68 -12.95 -21.39 2.32
N PRO A 69 -12.98 -22.52 3.05
CA PRO A 69 -13.99 -23.56 2.84
C PRO A 69 -15.42 -23.02 2.97
N GLY A 70 -16.22 -23.11 1.90
CA GLY A 70 -17.59 -22.59 1.86
C GLY A 70 -17.69 -21.09 1.56
N ALA A 71 -16.59 -20.43 1.16
CA ALA A 71 -16.60 -19.03 0.79
C ALA A 71 -17.50 -18.76 -0.42
N ALA A 72 -18.43 -17.84 -0.26
CA ALA A 72 -19.30 -17.32 -1.31
C ALA A 72 -19.40 -15.79 -1.21
N PRO A 73 -18.31 -15.05 -1.52
CA PRO A 73 -18.26 -13.62 -1.33
C PRO A 73 -19.30 -12.90 -2.20
N THR A 74 -20.14 -12.10 -1.55
CA THR A 74 -21.22 -11.36 -2.21
C THR A 74 -20.68 -10.11 -2.92
N ALA A 75 -21.50 -9.49 -3.77
CA ALA A 75 -21.16 -8.18 -4.35
C ALA A 75 -20.98 -7.10 -3.28
N ARG A 76 -21.75 -7.18 -2.18
CA ARG A 76 -21.64 -6.26 -1.05
C ARG A 76 -20.31 -6.40 -0.33
N ASP A 77 -19.80 -7.62 -0.17
CA ASP A 77 -18.50 -7.87 0.48
C ASP A 77 -17.36 -7.27 -0.35
N ARG A 78 -17.38 -7.48 -1.67
CA ARG A 78 -16.40 -6.88 -2.58
C ARG A 78 -16.42 -5.35 -2.53
N ALA A 79 -17.61 -4.75 -2.58
CA ALA A 79 -17.77 -3.30 -2.46
C ALA A 79 -17.24 -2.76 -1.11
N ASN A 80 -17.46 -3.50 -0.02
CA ASN A 80 -16.92 -3.17 1.29
C ASN A 80 -15.39 -3.26 1.33
N TRP A 81 -14.79 -4.30 0.75
CA TRP A 81 -13.32 -4.43 0.68
C TRP A 81 -12.68 -3.33 -0.16
N ILE A 82 -13.28 -2.98 -1.30
CA ILE A 82 -12.86 -1.84 -2.12
C ILE A 82 -12.91 -0.55 -1.29
N ARG A 83 -14.03 -0.27 -0.62
CA ARG A 83 -14.16 0.90 0.26
C ARG A 83 -13.09 0.92 1.35
N LEU A 84 -12.83 -0.22 2.00
CA LEU A 84 -11.81 -0.33 3.04
C LEU A 84 -10.39 -0.11 2.50
N ALA A 85 -10.07 -0.58 1.29
CA ALA A 85 -8.77 -0.34 0.67
C ALA A 85 -8.48 1.17 0.51
N TRP A 86 -9.49 1.94 0.08
CA TRP A 86 -9.39 3.40 -0.03
C TRP A 86 -9.24 4.08 1.33
N LEU A 87 -10.06 3.71 2.31
CA LEU A 87 -9.97 4.27 3.66
C LEU A 87 -8.63 3.97 4.34
N ARG A 88 -8.06 2.79 4.11
CA ARG A 88 -6.77 2.37 4.67
C ARG A 88 -5.56 3.03 4.02
N THR A 89 -5.71 3.54 2.79
CA THR A 89 -4.60 4.14 2.03
C THR A 89 -4.71 5.66 1.99
N VAL A 90 -5.77 6.19 1.37
CA VAL A 90 -5.95 7.63 1.14
C VAL A 90 -6.97 8.28 2.08
N GLY A 91 -7.50 7.54 3.07
CA GLY A 91 -8.32 8.11 4.15
C GLY A 91 -9.69 8.66 3.75
N ARG A 92 -10.15 8.43 2.51
CA ARG A 92 -11.46 8.85 2.00
C ARG A 92 -12.21 7.70 1.34
N PRO A 93 -13.54 7.75 1.18
CA PRO A 93 -14.25 6.77 0.36
C PRO A 93 -13.92 6.94 -1.14
N PRO A 94 -14.02 5.85 -1.93
CA PRO A 94 -13.90 5.92 -3.38
C PRO A 94 -15.12 6.59 -4.01
N SER A 95 -14.91 7.24 -5.15
CA SER A 95 -15.97 7.69 -6.07
C SER A 95 -16.55 6.53 -6.87
N GLU A 96 -17.73 6.71 -7.47
CA GLU A 96 -18.40 5.68 -8.28
C GLU A 96 -17.52 5.16 -9.44
N ASN A 97 -16.81 6.08 -10.10
CA ASN A 97 -15.87 5.74 -11.17
C ASN A 97 -14.68 4.91 -10.68
N GLU A 98 -14.18 5.21 -9.48
CA GLU A 98 -13.09 4.45 -8.85
C GLU A 98 -13.56 3.04 -8.46
N VAL A 99 -14.76 2.92 -7.88
CA VAL A 99 -15.38 1.63 -7.55
C VAL A 99 -15.52 0.78 -8.82
N SER A 100 -16.10 1.33 -9.88
CA SER A 100 -16.29 0.60 -11.14
C SER A 100 -14.97 0.08 -11.74
N ARG A 101 -13.88 0.88 -11.67
CA ARG A 101 -12.55 0.43 -12.12
C ARG A 101 -11.98 -0.66 -11.22
N ALA A 102 -12.11 -0.52 -9.91
CA ALA A 102 -11.63 -1.51 -8.94
C ALA A 102 -12.37 -2.85 -9.10
N GLU A 103 -13.69 -2.83 -9.24
CA GLU A 103 -14.50 -4.02 -9.48
C GLU A 103 -14.07 -4.74 -10.76
N ARG A 104 -13.86 -3.99 -11.84
CA ARG A 104 -13.36 -4.55 -13.11
C ARG A 104 -11.99 -5.22 -12.93
N HIS A 105 -11.09 -4.57 -12.21
CA HIS A 105 -9.76 -5.12 -11.94
C HIS A 105 -9.83 -6.41 -11.11
N LEU A 106 -10.61 -6.41 -10.02
CA LEU A 106 -10.84 -7.58 -9.18
C LEU A 106 -11.45 -8.76 -9.96
N ALA A 107 -12.35 -8.48 -10.91
CA ALA A 107 -12.95 -9.51 -11.77
C ALA A 107 -11.93 -10.16 -12.75
N THR A 108 -10.87 -9.45 -13.13
CA THR A 108 -9.80 -9.96 -14.01
C THR A 108 -8.62 -10.56 -13.25
N SER A 109 -8.60 -10.43 -11.93
CA SER A 109 -7.50 -10.89 -11.08
C SER A 109 -7.59 -12.39 -10.82
N LYS A 110 -6.45 -13.01 -10.47
CA LYS A 110 -6.38 -14.46 -10.18
C LYS A 110 -7.27 -14.88 -9.01
N SER A 111 -7.32 -14.04 -7.99
CA SER A 111 -8.13 -14.19 -6.79
C SER A 111 -8.51 -12.82 -6.26
N ILE A 112 -9.53 -12.74 -5.41
CA ILE A 112 -9.92 -11.48 -4.76
C ILE A 112 -8.78 -10.92 -3.89
N PRO A 113 -8.09 -11.72 -3.06
CA PRO A 113 -6.94 -11.23 -2.29
C PRO A 113 -5.81 -10.69 -3.17
N ASP A 114 -5.49 -11.35 -4.29
CA ASP A 114 -4.47 -10.87 -5.22
C ASP A 114 -4.88 -9.56 -5.87
N GLY A 115 -6.14 -9.44 -6.31
CA GLY A 115 -6.64 -8.19 -6.89
C GLY A 115 -6.68 -7.04 -5.88
N LEU A 116 -6.96 -7.32 -4.60
CA LEU A 116 -6.91 -6.32 -3.54
C LEU A 116 -5.47 -5.92 -3.20
N ARG A 117 -4.52 -6.86 -3.23
CA ARG A 117 -3.09 -6.56 -3.06
C ARG A 117 -2.59 -5.62 -4.15
N ASP A 118 -2.92 -5.93 -5.41
CA ASP A 118 -2.56 -5.10 -6.56
C ASP A 118 -3.24 -3.74 -6.49
N LEU A 119 -4.52 -3.69 -6.09
CA LEU A 119 -5.25 -2.44 -5.86
C LEU A 119 -4.59 -1.57 -4.78
N MET A 120 -4.24 -2.14 -3.62
CA MET A 120 -3.56 -1.40 -2.56
C MET A 120 -2.20 -0.87 -3.02
N TRP A 121 -1.43 -1.69 -3.74
CA TRP A 121 -0.16 -1.26 -4.33
C TRP A 121 -0.34 -0.12 -5.33
N ALA A 122 -1.40 -0.15 -6.14
CA ALA A 122 -1.73 0.95 -7.04
C ALA A 122 -2.10 2.22 -6.27
N LEU A 123 -2.90 2.12 -5.20
CA LEU A 123 -3.35 3.25 -4.39
C LEU A 123 -2.18 3.99 -3.71
N ILE A 124 -1.24 3.26 -3.09
CA ILE A 124 -0.06 3.87 -2.45
C ILE A 124 0.90 4.51 -3.46
N ASN A 125 0.81 4.16 -4.74
CA ASN A 125 1.60 4.73 -5.82
C ASN A 125 0.86 5.85 -6.59
N THR A 126 -0.35 6.23 -6.16
CA THR A 126 -1.05 7.37 -6.75
C THR A 126 -0.39 8.70 -6.38
N LYS A 127 -0.58 9.72 -7.21
CA LYS A 127 -0.18 11.09 -6.89
C LYS A 127 -0.87 11.60 -5.62
N GLU A 128 -2.11 11.18 -5.37
CA GLU A 128 -2.84 11.56 -4.17
C GLU A 128 -2.15 11.05 -2.92
N PHE A 129 -1.79 9.76 -2.88
CA PHE A 129 -1.05 9.21 -1.75
C PHE A 129 0.31 9.89 -1.58
N VAL A 130 1.13 9.90 -2.62
CA VAL A 130 2.51 10.41 -2.54
C VAL A 130 2.61 11.89 -2.17
N LEU A 131 1.61 12.71 -2.53
CA LEU A 131 1.66 14.16 -2.30
C LEU A 131 0.91 14.62 -1.05
N ASN A 132 -0.05 13.82 -0.56
CA ASN A 132 -0.93 14.23 0.53
C ASN A 132 -0.86 13.34 1.78
N HIS A 133 -0.20 12.18 1.72
CA HIS A 133 -0.12 11.20 2.80
C HIS A 133 1.34 10.79 3.08
#